data_AF-A0A2U1YJD2-F1
#
_entry.id   AF-A0A2U1YJD2-F1
#
_cell.length_a   1.000
_cell.length_b   1.000
_cell.length_c   1.000
_cell.angle_alpha   90.00
_cell.angle_beta   90.00
_cell.angle_gamma   90.00
#
_symmetry.space_group_name_H-M   'P 1'
#
loop_
_entity.id
_entity.type
_entity.pdbx_description
1 polymer ?
#
loop_
_entity_poly.entity_id
_entity_poly.type
_entity_poly.pdbx_seq_one_letter_code
_entity_poly.pdbx_strand_id
1 'polypeptide(L)'
;MATSSTKIVVNALGKAAAGVNAHFTLLVDGQKVGEGTAGTTAKDFVFTPVLTTDTAHKVQIQYDNDAVINGQDRSLTVNSISIGGKTVAPTAGIVSYDKGALDGRDVAAGQSNMWWNGTLVVNADKSYFPAPAPAAT
;
A
#
# COMPACT_ATOMS: atom_id res chain seq x y z
N MET A 1 -6.85 -4.37 -23.71
CA MET A 1 -5.65 -3.68 -23.18
C MET A 1 -4.64 -4.75 -22.79
N ALA A 2 -3.34 -4.51 -23.03
CA ALA A 2 -2.30 -5.46 -22.63
C ALA A 2 -2.14 -5.48 -21.11
N THR A 3 -1.69 -6.60 -20.55
CA THR A 3 -1.47 -6.77 -19.11
C THR A 3 -0.11 -7.38 -18.83
N SER A 4 0.49 -7.06 -17.69
CA SER A 4 1.75 -7.65 -17.21
C SER A 4 1.76 -7.80 -15.69
N SER A 5 2.59 -8.73 -15.20
CA SER A 5 2.84 -8.86 -13.76
C SER A 5 3.65 -7.67 -13.26
N THR A 6 3.06 -6.86 -12.39
CA THR A 6 3.72 -5.70 -11.78
C THR A 6 4.19 -6.06 -10.37
N LYS A 7 5.49 -5.98 -10.09
CA LYS A 7 6.01 -6.16 -8.74
C LYS A 7 5.67 -4.94 -7.88
N ILE A 8 4.93 -5.15 -6.81
CA ILE A 8 4.64 -4.18 -5.77
C ILE A 8 5.30 -4.64 -4.48
N VAL A 9 6.07 -3.76 -3.84
CA VAL A 9 6.72 -4.03 -2.55
C VAL A 9 6.27 -3.00 -1.55
N VAL A 10 5.77 -3.44 -0.40
CA VAL A 10 5.47 -2.58 0.74
C VAL A 10 6.49 -2.89 1.83
N ASN A 11 7.36 -1.95 2.16
CA ASN A 11 8.23 -2.09 3.34
C ASN A 11 7.49 -1.53 4.55
N ALA A 12 7.18 -2.38 5.53
CA ALA A 12 6.39 -1.98 6.68
C ALA A 12 6.81 -2.69 7.96
N LEU A 13 6.55 -2.02 9.08
CA LEU A 13 6.54 -2.57 10.44
C LEU A 13 5.23 -2.19 11.13
N GLY A 14 4.94 -2.82 12.25
CA GLY A 14 3.77 -2.55 13.06
C GLY A 14 4.07 -2.57 14.55
N LYS A 15 3.16 -1.95 15.30
CA LYS A 15 3.08 -2.05 16.75
C LYS A 15 1.85 -2.89 17.09
N ALA A 16 2.04 -3.91 17.92
CA ALA A 16 0.94 -4.77 18.37
C ALA A 16 0.11 -4.11 19.48
N ALA A 17 -1.17 -4.47 19.53
CA ALA A 17 -2.02 -4.28 20.71
C ALA A 17 -2.60 -5.63 21.14
N ALA A 18 -2.49 -5.93 22.43
CA ALA A 18 -2.88 -7.22 23.02
C ALA A 18 -2.28 -8.45 22.29
N GLY A 19 -1.02 -8.33 21.84
CA GLY A 19 -0.31 -9.40 21.12
C GLY A 19 -0.70 -9.58 19.65
N VAL A 20 -1.67 -8.81 19.14
CA VAL A 20 -2.07 -8.85 17.72
C VAL A 20 -1.39 -7.71 16.97
N ASN A 21 -0.65 -8.09 15.93
CA ASN A 21 0.09 -7.20 15.03
C ASN A 21 -0.82 -6.42 14.07
N ALA A 22 -0.29 -5.35 13.47
CA ALA A 22 -0.99 -4.60 12.44
C ALA A 22 -1.16 -5.46 11.18
N HIS A 23 -2.39 -5.54 10.68
CA HIS A 23 -2.75 -6.20 9.44
C HIS A 23 -3.09 -5.15 8.38
N PHE A 24 -2.66 -5.38 7.15
CA PHE A 24 -3.06 -4.55 6.03
C PHE A 24 -3.45 -5.38 4.84
N THR A 25 -4.37 -4.85 4.05
CA THR A 25 -4.75 -5.37 2.74
C THR A 25 -4.14 -4.50 1.65
N LEU A 26 -3.52 -5.10 0.63
CA LEU A 26 -3.13 -4.41 -0.59
C LEU A 26 -4.27 -4.49 -1.58
N LEU A 27 -4.74 -3.32 -2.04
CA LEU A 27 -5.69 -3.19 -3.13
C LEU A 27 -5.01 -2.52 -4.34
N VAL A 28 -5.48 -2.86 -5.53
CA VAL A 28 -5.23 -2.09 -6.75
C VAL A 28 -6.58 -1.74 -7.36
N ASP A 29 -6.85 -0.45 -7.56
CA ASP A 29 -8.14 0.07 -8.03
C ASP A 29 -9.35 -0.45 -7.23
N GLY A 30 -9.19 -0.55 -5.92
CA GLY A 30 -10.19 -1.07 -4.99
C GLY A 30 -10.33 -2.59 -4.97
N GLN A 31 -9.59 -3.32 -5.80
CA GLN A 31 -9.60 -4.78 -5.84
C GLN A 31 -8.48 -5.36 -4.99
N LYS A 32 -8.80 -6.31 -4.10
CA LYS A 32 -7.80 -6.98 -3.26
C LYS A 32 -6.85 -7.82 -4.09
N VAL A 33 -5.55 -7.56 -3.92
CA VAL A 33 -4.46 -8.32 -4.56
C VAL A 33 -3.64 -9.16 -3.58
N GLY A 34 -3.74 -8.85 -2.28
CA GLY A 34 -3.04 -9.59 -1.22
C GLY A 34 -3.17 -8.89 0.13
N GLU A 35 -2.50 -9.43 1.14
CA GLU A 35 -2.51 -8.88 2.50
C GLU A 35 -1.20 -9.21 3.24
N GLY A 36 -0.98 -8.57 4.38
CA GLY A 36 0.20 -8.77 5.20
C GLY A 36 -0.02 -8.41 6.66
N THR A 37 0.68 -9.13 7.55
CA THR A 37 0.75 -8.80 8.98
C THR A 37 2.16 -8.30 9.33
N ALA A 38 2.24 -7.04 9.78
CA ALA A 38 3.47 -6.34 10.12
C ALA A 38 3.80 -6.43 11.62
N GLY A 39 4.93 -7.06 11.92
CA GLY A 39 5.50 -7.11 13.26
C GLY A 39 6.46 -5.95 13.52
N THR A 40 7.19 -6.00 14.63
CA THR A 40 8.04 -4.89 15.11
C THR A 40 9.26 -4.59 14.24
N THR A 41 9.70 -5.55 13.43
CA THR A 41 10.83 -5.37 12.52
C THR A 41 10.34 -5.09 11.12
N ALA A 42 10.85 -4.02 10.51
CA ALA A 42 10.55 -3.68 9.14
C ALA A 42 10.91 -4.81 8.19
N LYS A 43 10.00 -5.15 7.27
CA LYS A 43 10.24 -6.13 6.22
C LYS A 43 9.49 -5.78 4.95
N ASP A 44 9.93 -6.37 3.86
CA ASP A 44 9.28 -6.27 2.56
C ASP A 44 8.14 -7.28 2.44
N PHE A 45 6.96 -6.78 2.07
CA PHE A 45 5.83 -7.57 1.61
C PHE A 45 5.74 -7.44 0.09
N VAL A 46 5.90 -8.55 -0.62
CA VAL A 46 6.01 -8.55 -2.09
C VAL A 46 4.76 -9.14 -2.72
N PHE A 47 4.19 -8.42 -3.67
CA PHE A 47 3.00 -8.80 -4.42
C PHE A 47 3.29 -8.66 -5.92
N THR A 48 2.65 -9.50 -6.74
CA THR A 48 2.84 -9.50 -8.20
C THR A 48 1.50 -9.60 -8.94
N PRO A 49 0.57 -8.64 -8.78
CA PRO A 49 -0.68 -8.65 -9.53
C PRO A 49 -0.44 -8.49 -11.04
N VAL A 50 -1.35 -9.05 -11.83
CA VAL A 50 -1.42 -8.83 -13.28
C VAL A 50 -2.27 -7.58 -13.51
N LEU A 51 -1.66 -6.51 -14.01
CA LEU A 51 -2.29 -5.20 -14.20
C LEU A 51 -2.24 -4.78 -15.67
N THR A 52 -3.17 -3.92 -16.09
CA THR A 52 -3.13 -3.33 -17.43
C THR A 52 -1.92 -2.42 -17.58
N THR A 53 -1.19 -2.57 -18.67
CA THR A 53 -0.02 -1.72 -18.93
C THR A 53 -0.43 -0.40 -19.58
N ASP A 54 0.49 0.57 -19.53
CA ASP A 54 0.33 1.93 -20.06
C ASP A 54 -0.90 2.68 -19.54
N THR A 55 -1.40 2.26 -18.36
CA THR A 55 -2.58 2.82 -17.69
C THR A 55 -2.21 3.23 -16.27
N ALA A 56 -2.82 4.30 -15.76
CA ALA A 56 -2.66 4.72 -14.37
C ALA A 56 -3.48 3.80 -13.44
N HIS A 57 -2.97 3.54 -12.25
CA HIS A 57 -3.62 2.71 -11.25
C HIS A 57 -3.50 3.34 -9.86
N LYS A 58 -4.48 3.05 -9.00
CA LYS A 58 -4.38 3.36 -7.57
C LYS A 58 -3.82 2.15 -6.84
N VAL A 59 -2.63 2.29 -6.27
CA VAL A 59 -2.08 1.27 -5.35
C VAL A 59 -2.41 1.67 -3.92
N GLN A 60 -3.07 0.79 -3.19
CA GLN A 60 -3.77 1.14 -1.96
C GLN A 60 -3.37 0.20 -0.82
N ILE A 61 -2.78 0.74 0.24
CA ILE A 61 -2.35 0.00 1.42
C ILE A 61 -3.36 0.30 2.52
N GLN A 62 -4.29 -0.61 2.73
CA GLN A 62 -5.38 -0.46 3.68
C GLN A 62 -5.01 -1.09 5.02
N TYR A 63 -4.75 -0.27 6.03
CA TYR A 63 -4.66 -0.70 7.43
C TYR A 63 -6.08 -0.88 7.96
N ASP A 64 -6.43 -2.11 8.36
CA ASP A 64 -7.83 -2.53 8.54
C ASP A 64 -8.17 -3.10 9.92
N ASN A 65 -7.19 -3.23 10.81
CA ASN A 65 -7.38 -3.80 12.14
C ASN A 65 -6.92 -2.90 13.29
N ASP A 66 -7.02 -1.59 13.15
CA ASP A 66 -6.76 -0.64 14.24
C ASP A 66 -7.55 -0.98 15.52
N ALA A 67 -6.86 -0.87 16.66
CA ALA A 67 -7.47 -0.96 17.98
C ALA A 67 -6.53 -0.42 19.05
N VAL A 68 -7.12 0.25 20.04
CA VAL A 68 -6.47 0.54 21.32
C VAL A 68 -6.97 -0.45 22.37
N ILE A 69 -6.07 -1.31 22.88
CA ILE A 69 -6.41 -2.34 23.89
C ILE A 69 -5.44 -2.22 25.06
N ASN A 70 -5.96 -2.04 26.28
CA ASN A 70 -5.15 -1.89 27.50
C ASN A 70 -4.06 -0.80 27.38
N GLY A 71 -4.38 0.32 26.72
CA GLY A 71 -3.45 1.43 26.47
C GLY A 71 -2.41 1.17 25.37
N GLN A 72 -2.39 -0.02 24.77
CA GLN A 72 -1.60 -0.30 23.59
C GLN A 72 -2.37 0.09 22.34
N ASP A 73 -1.86 1.10 21.64
CA ASP A 73 -2.33 1.49 20.31
C ASP A 73 -1.67 0.62 19.23
N ARG A 74 -2.47 -0.09 18.44
CA ARG A 74 -1.99 -0.87 17.28
C ARG A 74 -1.80 0.11 16.14
N SER A 75 -0.66 0.06 15.48
CA SER A 75 -0.39 0.97 14.37
C SER A 75 0.43 0.29 13.28
N LEU A 76 0.22 0.72 12.05
CA LEU A 76 1.04 0.35 10.90
C LEU A 76 1.99 1.52 10.57
N THR A 77 3.25 1.21 10.29
CA THR A 77 4.20 2.16 9.70
C THR A 77 4.65 1.62 8.35
N VAL A 78 4.34 2.36 7.29
CA VAL A 78 4.85 2.10 5.95
C VAL A 78 6.09 2.97 5.75
N ASN A 79 7.23 2.35 5.45
CA ASN A 79 8.48 3.06 5.19
C ASN A 79 8.60 3.44 3.71
N SER A 80 8.22 2.53 2.81
CA SER A 80 8.27 2.75 1.37
C SER A 80 7.28 1.85 0.62
N ILE A 81 6.88 2.32 -0.56
CA ILE A 81 6.14 1.55 -1.55
C ILE A 81 6.99 1.48 -2.82
N SER A 82 7.23 0.31 -3.38
CA SER A 82 7.85 0.15 -4.70
C SER A 82 6.82 -0.38 -5.67
N ILE A 83 6.70 0.22 -6.85
CA ILE A 83 5.78 -0.21 -7.92
C ILE A 83 6.59 -0.32 -9.21
N GLY A 84 6.68 -1.51 -9.80
CA GLY A 84 7.43 -1.73 -11.03
C GLY A 84 8.93 -1.36 -10.90
N GLY A 85 9.49 -1.46 -9.69
CA GLY A 85 10.87 -1.07 -9.38
C GLY A 85 11.07 0.42 -9.07
N LYS A 86 10.03 1.26 -9.17
CA LYS A 86 10.09 2.66 -8.78
C LYS A 86 9.62 2.85 -7.34
N THR A 87 10.46 3.43 -6.50
CA THR A 87 10.12 3.72 -5.10
C THR A 87 9.30 5.00 -4.98
N VAL A 88 8.26 4.94 -4.15
CA VAL A 88 7.36 6.02 -3.75
C VAL A 88 7.45 6.16 -2.25
N ALA A 89 7.80 7.36 -1.78
CA ALA A 89 7.73 7.69 -0.36
C ALA A 89 6.25 7.79 0.07
N PRO A 90 5.87 7.31 1.25
CA PRO A 90 4.51 7.46 1.79
C PRO A 90 4.06 8.91 1.92
N THR A 91 5.00 9.85 1.97
CA THR A 91 4.79 11.31 2.03
C THR A 91 4.87 12.01 0.67
N ALA A 92 5.06 11.27 -0.43
CA ALA A 92 5.13 11.88 -1.75
C ALA A 92 3.79 12.54 -2.13
N GLY A 93 3.83 13.59 -2.95
CA GLY A 93 2.64 14.37 -3.33
C GLY A 93 1.56 13.59 -4.11
N ILE A 94 1.88 12.38 -4.58
CA ILE A 94 0.91 11.47 -5.22
C ILE A 94 0.21 10.54 -4.22
N VAL A 95 0.58 10.60 -2.94
CA VAL A 95 0.06 9.76 -1.87
C VAL A 95 -0.88 10.56 -0.99
N SER A 96 -2.06 10.00 -0.75
CA SER A 96 -3.01 10.50 0.25
C SER A 96 -3.30 9.42 1.29
N TYR A 97 -3.78 9.84 2.46
CA TYR A 97 -4.26 8.94 3.50
C TYR A 97 -5.75 9.16 3.69
N ASP A 98 -6.56 8.23 3.20
CA ASP A 98 -8.01 8.23 3.39
C ASP A 98 -8.34 7.51 4.70
N LYS A 99 -8.66 8.28 5.74
CA LYS A 99 -8.85 7.73 7.09
C LYS A 99 -10.22 7.08 7.22
N GLY A 100 -10.27 5.95 7.91
CA GLY A 100 -11.48 5.16 8.10
C GLY A 100 -11.82 4.34 6.87
N ALA A 101 -13.05 4.50 6.37
CA ALA A 101 -13.47 3.85 5.14
C ALA A 101 -12.75 4.48 3.93
N LEU A 102 -12.47 3.67 2.91
CA LEU A 102 -11.96 4.16 1.63
C LEU A 102 -13.13 4.80 0.84
N ASP A 103 -13.52 6.02 1.21
CA ASP A 103 -14.69 6.73 0.69
C ASP A 103 -14.43 8.18 0.25
N GLY A 104 -13.20 8.67 0.45
CA GLY A 104 -12.76 9.99 0.04
C GLY A 104 -13.22 11.15 0.91
N ARG A 105 -13.73 10.92 2.12
CA ARG A 105 -14.26 11.99 2.99
C ARG A 105 -13.24 12.58 3.96
N ASP A 106 -12.35 11.76 4.51
CA ASP A 106 -11.38 12.16 5.55
C ASP A 106 -9.93 12.07 5.05
N VAL A 107 -9.71 12.61 3.85
CA VAL A 107 -8.44 12.50 3.13
C VAL A 107 -7.43 13.52 3.64
N ALA A 108 -6.30 13.02 4.14
CA ALA A 108 -5.12 13.80 4.47
C ALA A 108 -3.99 13.59 3.45
N ALA A 109 -2.94 14.41 3.55
CA ALA A 109 -1.69 14.13 2.84
C ALA A 109 -1.10 12.78 3.30
N GLY A 110 -0.42 12.09 2.39
CA GLY A 110 0.26 10.84 2.69
C GLY A 110 1.27 10.98 3.83
N GLN A 111 1.37 9.93 4.64
CA GLN A 111 2.29 9.85 5.77
C GLN A 111 2.72 8.40 6.00
N SER A 112 3.84 8.20 6.70
CA SER A 112 4.35 6.86 7.00
C SER A 112 3.55 6.15 8.09
N ASN A 113 3.16 6.87 9.15
CA ASN A 113 2.48 6.27 10.29
C ASN A 113 0.97 6.32 10.09
N MET A 114 0.33 5.16 10.24
CA MET A 114 -1.12 4.98 10.20
C MET A 114 -1.58 4.55 11.60
N TRP A 115 -2.01 5.53 12.39
CA TRP A 115 -2.52 5.32 13.76
C TRP A 115 -4.00 4.95 13.81
N TRP A 116 -4.70 5.06 12.68
CA TRP A 116 -6.11 4.71 12.58
C TRP A 116 -6.31 3.81 11.38
N ASN A 117 -7.41 3.06 11.39
CA ASN A 117 -7.87 2.41 10.17
C ASN A 117 -7.93 3.43 9.02
N GLY A 118 -7.57 2.98 7.83
CA GLY A 118 -7.56 3.83 6.64
C GLY A 118 -6.61 3.31 5.58
N THR A 119 -6.49 4.06 4.49
CA THR A 119 -5.78 3.61 3.29
C THR A 119 -4.79 4.65 2.82
N LEU A 120 -3.50 4.28 2.69
CA LEU A 120 -2.58 5.05 1.88
C LEU A 120 -2.89 4.77 0.40
N VAL A 121 -3.24 5.80 -0.35
CA VAL A 121 -3.60 5.72 -1.77
C VAL A 121 -2.50 6.39 -2.58
N VAL A 122 -1.75 5.58 -3.34
CA VAL A 122 -0.78 6.06 -4.32
C VAL A 122 -1.49 6.22 -5.66
N ASN A 123 -1.64 7.46 -6.13
CA ASN A 123 -2.15 7.75 -7.47
C ASN A 123 -1.00 7.62 -8.48
N ALA A 124 -0.62 6.39 -8.81
CA ALA A 124 0.50 6.10 -9.70
C ALA A 124 0.08 6.30 -11.16
N ASP A 125 0.77 7.19 -11.86
CA ASP A 125 0.56 7.37 -13.29
C ASP A 125 1.01 6.15 -14.11
N LYS A 126 0.70 6.15 -15.40
CA LYS A 126 1.04 5.05 -16.30
C LYS A 126 2.53 4.72 -16.38
N SER A 127 3.42 5.64 -16.00
CA SER A 127 4.87 5.41 -16.07
C SER A 127 5.34 4.33 -15.09
N TYR A 128 4.53 4.00 -14.07
CA TYR A 128 4.79 2.92 -13.12
C TYR A 128 4.41 1.53 -13.67
N PHE A 129 3.68 1.49 -14.79
CA PHE A 129 3.12 0.27 -15.39
C PHE A 129 3.46 0.17 -16.88
N PRO A 130 4.75 0.19 -17.26
CA PRO A 130 5.13 0.20 -18.68
C PRO A 130 4.68 -1.09 -19.39
N ALA A 131 4.34 -0.99 -20.67
CA ALA A 131 4.21 -2.16 -21.52
C ALA A 131 5.50 -3.00 -21.53
N PRO A 132 5.40 -4.34 -21.66
CA PRO A 132 6.56 -5.17 -21.86
C PRO A 132 7.33 -4.69 -23.10
N ALA A 133 8.66 -4.62 -23.01
CA ALA A 133 9.48 -4.34 -24.18
C ALA A 133 9.21 -5.41 -25.25
N PRO A 134 9.13 -5.04 -26.54
CA PRO A 134 9.09 -6.02 -27.62
C PRO A 134 10.27 -6.98 -27.45
N ALA A 135 10.02 -8.28 -27.56
CA ALA A 135 11.11 -9.26 -27.57
C ALA A 135 12.07 -8.89 -28.71
N ALA A 136 13.36 -8.74 -28.38
CA ALA A 136 14.38 -8.58 -29.41
C ALA A 136 14.41 -9.87 -30.24
N THR A 137 14.07 -9.76 -31.53
CA THR A 137 14.26 -10.80 -32.55
C THR A 137 15.72 -11.01 -32.87
#